data_AF-A0A9N9KMY9-F1
#
_entry.id   AF-A0A9N9KMY9-F1
#
_cell.length_a   1.000
_cell.length_b   1.000
_cell.length_c   1.000
_cell.angle_alpha   90.00
_cell.angle_beta   90.00
_cell.angle_gamma   90.00
#
_symmetry.space_group_name_H-M   'P 1'
#
loop_
_entity.id
_entity.type
_entity.pdbx_description
1 polymer ?
#
loop_
_entity_poly.entity_id
_entity_poly.type
_entity_poly.pdbx_seq_one_letter_code
_entity_poly.pdbx_strand_id
1 'polypeptide(L)'
;IKNQQTKIGKEQLATTYGLTITPGPLSILKWDCHVQTPHDIYHSMAAKARTLLDATFVILSTTGEEAFLTYWKNIENPTGWCRMPNPLRHRQSFMFSDVLRLVILMPFILRCVLKPNCIKSDVLKKWQENSGKKPVTQLCSLWTTEAK
;
A
#
# COMPACT_ATOMS: atom_id res chain seq x y z
N ILE A 1 -32.48 -30.51 -21.68
CA ILE A 1 -31.46 -29.70 -22.38
C ILE A 1 -31.15 -30.38 -23.72
N LYS A 2 -31.91 -30.08 -24.78
CA LYS A 2 -31.80 -30.76 -26.10
C LYS A 2 -31.42 -29.81 -27.27
N ASN A 3 -31.36 -28.49 -27.03
CA ASN A 3 -31.13 -27.47 -28.07
C ASN A 3 -29.70 -26.89 -28.11
N GLN A 4 -28.73 -27.42 -27.36
CA GLN A 4 -27.38 -26.86 -27.30
C GLN A 4 -26.50 -27.18 -28.52
N GLN A 5 -26.98 -28.00 -29.46
CA GLN A 5 -26.18 -28.48 -30.61
C GLN A 5 -26.32 -27.64 -31.89
N THR A 6 -27.35 -26.81 -32.02
CA THR A 6 -27.55 -25.97 -33.20
C THR A 6 -26.92 -24.58 -33.02
N LYS A 7 -26.24 -24.07 -34.06
CA LYS A 7 -25.61 -22.74 -34.08
C LYS A 7 -26.59 -21.63 -33.67
N ILE A 8 -27.83 -21.73 -34.15
CA ILE A 8 -28.94 -20.81 -33.86
C ILE A 8 -29.32 -20.82 -32.37
N GLY A 9 -29.33 -22.00 -31.73
CA GLY A 9 -29.64 -22.11 -30.30
C GLY A 9 -28.57 -21.45 -29.42
N LYS A 10 -27.29 -21.52 -29.84
CA LYS A 10 -26.18 -20.82 -29.17
C LYS A 10 -26.30 -19.30 -29.35
N GLU A 11 -26.66 -18.83 -30.53
CA GLU A 11 -26.86 -17.41 -30.83
C GLU A 11 -27.99 -16.77 -30.01
N GLN A 12 -29.11 -17.48 -29.88
CA GLN A 12 -30.24 -17.03 -29.07
C GLN A 12 -29.87 -16.95 -27.58
N LEU A 13 -29.21 -17.98 -27.03
CA LEU A 13 -28.76 -17.99 -25.64
C LEU A 13 -27.75 -16.87 -25.36
N ALA A 14 -26.77 -16.69 -26.26
CA ALA A 14 -25.77 -15.66 -26.14
C ALA A 14 -26.40 -14.25 -26.10
N THR A 15 -27.40 -14.02 -26.95
CA THR A 15 -28.18 -12.77 -26.96
C THR A 15 -28.96 -12.57 -25.66
N THR A 16 -29.65 -13.61 -25.16
CA THR A 16 -30.45 -13.53 -23.93
C THR A 16 -29.61 -13.18 -22.69
N TYR A 17 -28.37 -13.67 -22.61
CA TYR A 17 -27.50 -13.47 -21.45
C TYR A 17 -26.40 -12.41 -21.67
N GLY A 18 -26.43 -11.69 -22.81
CA GLY A 18 -25.41 -10.68 -23.13
C GLY A 18 -24.00 -11.24 -23.31
N LEU A 19 -23.90 -12.51 -23.69
CA LEU A 19 -22.63 -13.20 -23.93
C LEU A 19 -22.21 -13.04 -25.39
N THR A 20 -20.92 -12.83 -25.63
CA THR A 20 -20.35 -12.80 -26.99
C THR A 20 -20.07 -14.22 -27.48
N ILE A 21 -20.51 -14.53 -28.70
CA ILE A 21 -20.29 -15.84 -29.36
C ILE A 21 -18.89 -15.91 -29.96
N THR A 22 -18.44 -14.78 -30.50
CA THR A 22 -17.07 -14.57 -30.90
C THR A 22 -16.22 -14.33 -29.66
N PRO A 23 -15.08 -15.02 -29.51
CA PRO A 23 -14.16 -14.78 -28.42
C PRO A 23 -13.68 -13.31 -28.48
N GLY A 24 -13.99 -12.51 -27.47
CA GLY A 24 -13.52 -11.13 -27.38
C GLY A 24 -12.01 -11.06 -27.12
N PRO A 25 -11.36 -9.89 -27.18
CA PRO A 25 -9.90 -9.79 -26.95
C PRO A 25 -9.45 -10.38 -25.59
N LEU A 26 -10.35 -10.41 -24.59
CA LEU A 26 -10.09 -11.00 -23.28
C LEU A 26 -10.21 -12.53 -23.24
N SER A 27 -10.75 -13.19 -24.27
CA SER A 27 -10.86 -14.66 -24.32
C SER A 27 -9.52 -15.36 -24.45
N ILE A 28 -8.48 -14.62 -24.87
CA ILE A 28 -7.09 -15.09 -24.96
C ILE A 28 -6.47 -15.15 -23.56
N LEU A 29 -6.97 -14.34 -22.63
CA LEU A 29 -6.53 -14.36 -21.24
C LEU A 29 -7.15 -15.57 -20.55
N LYS A 30 -6.30 -16.56 -20.23
CA LYS A 30 -6.70 -17.68 -19.39
C LYS A 30 -6.96 -17.12 -17.99
N TRP A 31 -8.23 -16.95 -17.65
CA TRP A 31 -8.67 -16.46 -16.34
C TRP A 31 -8.34 -17.52 -15.29
N ASP A 32 -7.17 -17.39 -14.68
CA ASP A 32 -6.82 -18.18 -13.50
C ASP A 32 -7.35 -17.41 -12.29
N CYS A 33 -8.47 -17.87 -11.73
CA CYS A 33 -9.07 -17.22 -10.57
C CYS A 33 -8.14 -17.20 -9.35
N HIS A 34 -7.12 -18.05 -9.27
CA HIS A 34 -6.17 -18.03 -8.17
C HIS A 34 -5.06 -16.99 -8.35
N VAL A 35 -4.76 -16.61 -9.60
CA VAL A 35 -3.68 -15.65 -9.92
C VAL A 35 -4.23 -14.26 -10.27
N GLN A 36 -5.43 -14.21 -10.84
CA GLN A 36 -6.02 -13.01 -11.45
C GLN A 36 -7.31 -12.56 -10.76
N THR A 37 -7.68 -13.13 -9.61
CA THR A 37 -8.63 -12.44 -8.74
C THR A 37 -8.00 -11.10 -8.39
N PRO A 38 -8.63 -9.97 -8.75
CA PRO A 38 -8.17 -8.68 -8.26
C PRO A 38 -8.15 -8.82 -6.74
N HIS A 39 -6.96 -8.86 -6.15
CA HIS A 39 -6.84 -8.67 -4.72
C HIS A 39 -7.64 -7.41 -4.42
N ASP A 40 -8.53 -7.48 -3.43
CA ASP A 40 -9.42 -6.38 -3.15
C ASP A 40 -8.62 -5.06 -3.00
N ILE A 41 -9.30 -3.94 -3.20
CA ILE A 41 -8.65 -2.62 -3.16
C ILE A 41 -7.88 -2.45 -1.83
N TYR A 42 -8.37 -3.06 -0.74
CA TYR A 42 -7.70 -3.11 0.56
C TYR A 42 -6.31 -3.76 0.51
N HIS A 43 -6.17 -4.93 -0.10
CA HIS A 43 -4.89 -5.62 -0.25
C HIS A 43 -3.91 -4.80 -1.07
N SER A 44 -4.34 -4.17 -2.16
CA SER A 44 -3.47 -3.32 -2.99
C SER A 44 -2.96 -2.11 -2.19
N MET A 45 -3.86 -1.41 -1.48
CA MET A 45 -3.50 -0.28 -0.64
C MET A 45 -2.54 -0.68 0.49
N ALA A 46 -2.83 -1.77 1.19
CA ALA A 46 -2.02 -2.24 2.29
C ALA A 46 -0.63 -2.75 1.82
N ALA A 47 -0.55 -3.37 0.64
CA ALA A 47 0.73 -3.75 0.05
C ALA A 47 1.59 -2.52 -0.28
N LYS A 48 1.01 -1.50 -0.93
CA LYS A 48 1.70 -0.26 -1.26
C LYS A 48 2.17 0.50 -0.02
N ALA A 49 1.30 0.59 0.99
CA ALA A 49 1.63 1.19 2.28
C ALA A 49 2.77 0.43 3.01
N ARG A 50 2.81 -0.90 2.92
CA ARG A 50 3.92 -1.69 3.46
C ARG A 50 5.23 -1.37 2.76
N THR A 51 5.23 -1.29 1.43
CA THR A 51 6.43 -0.89 0.68
C THR A 51 6.91 0.50 1.08
N LEU A 52 5.98 1.45 1.28
CA LEU A 52 6.32 2.79 1.76
C LEU A 52 6.87 2.77 3.20
N LEU A 53 6.34 1.91 4.07
CA LEU A 53 6.85 1.69 5.43
C LEU A 53 8.29 1.20 5.42
N ASP A 54 8.57 0.17 4.63
CA ASP A 54 9.92 -0.38 4.49
C ASP A 54 10.89 0.67 3.95
N ALA A 55 10.51 1.39 2.89
CA ALA A 55 11.32 2.46 2.32
C ALA A 55 11.60 3.58 3.33
N THR A 56 10.59 3.94 4.14
CA THR A 56 10.72 4.98 5.17
C THR A 56 11.78 4.60 6.20
N PHE A 57 11.77 3.37 6.71
CA PHE A 57 12.77 2.96 7.70
C PHE A 57 14.16 2.77 7.10
N VAL A 58 14.27 2.38 5.82
CA VAL A 58 15.57 2.26 5.13
C VAL A 58 16.32 3.59 5.04
N ILE A 59 15.61 4.71 4.91
CA ILE A 59 16.24 6.04 4.78
C ILE A 59 16.56 6.73 6.12
N LEU A 60 16.04 6.23 7.23
CA LEU A 60 16.35 6.80 8.55
C LEU A 60 17.79 6.53 8.94
N SER A 61 18.45 7.52 9.55
CA SER A 61 19.71 7.32 10.26
C SER A 61 19.45 6.62 11.60
N THR A 62 20.49 6.12 12.27
CA THR A 62 20.38 5.57 13.63
C THR A 62 19.71 6.56 14.60
N THR A 63 20.06 7.85 14.51
CA THR A 63 19.42 8.92 15.29
C THR A 63 17.93 9.08 14.95
N GLY A 64 17.56 8.92 13.67
CA GLY A 64 16.16 8.96 13.25
C GLY A 64 15.36 7.77 13.78
N GLU A 65 15.93 6.58 13.76
CA GLU A 65 15.32 5.37 14.32
C GLU A 65 15.10 5.50 15.83
N GLU A 66 16.10 5.96 16.58
CA GLU A 66 16.00 6.18 18.03
C GLU A 66 14.94 7.23 18.38
N ALA A 67 14.91 8.34 17.64
CA ALA A 67 13.90 9.38 17.82
C ALA A 67 12.49 8.86 17.52
N PHE A 68 12.35 8.04 16.46
CA PHE A 68 11.09 7.37 16.13
C PHE A 68 10.63 6.44 17.26
N LEU A 69 11.52 5.58 17.75
CA LEU A 69 11.19 4.63 18.83
C LEU A 69 10.81 5.34 20.13
N THR A 70 11.48 6.44 20.45
CA THR A 70 11.19 7.24 21.64
C THR A 70 9.80 7.83 21.54
N TYR A 71 9.45 8.40 20.39
CA TYR A 71 8.12 8.95 20.16
C TYR A 71 7.04 7.86 20.13
N TRP A 72 7.28 6.75 19.43
CA TRP A 72 6.36 5.62 19.32
C TRP A 72 6.00 5.00 20.68
N LYS A 73 6.92 5.00 21.65
CA LYS A 73 6.63 4.51 23.00
C LYS A 73 5.62 5.37 23.76
N ASN A 74 5.59 6.67 23.47
CA ASN A 74 4.85 7.68 24.20
C ASN A 74 3.60 8.17 23.47
N ILE A 75 3.39 7.78 22.21
CA ILE A 75 2.21 8.19 21.45
C ILE A 75 0.94 7.60 22.07
N GLU A 76 -0.08 8.44 22.21
CA GLU A 76 -1.42 8.01 22.60
C GLU A 76 -2.08 7.31 21.40
N ASN A 77 -2.65 6.13 21.64
CA ASN A 77 -3.41 5.43 20.61
C ASN A 77 -4.84 5.97 20.56
N PRO A 78 -5.47 6.02 19.37
CA PRO A 78 -6.90 6.30 19.27
C PRO A 78 -7.72 5.39 20.18
N THR A 79 -8.80 5.93 20.74
CA THR A 79 -9.68 5.18 21.66
C THR A 79 -10.18 3.89 21.01
N GLY A 80 -10.07 2.77 21.73
CA GLY A 80 -10.47 1.44 21.24
C GLY A 80 -9.42 0.70 20.41
N TRP A 81 -8.24 1.29 20.17
CA TRP A 81 -7.14 0.58 19.50
C TRP A 81 -6.27 -0.16 20.51
N CYS A 82 -6.01 -1.44 20.24
CA CYS A 82 -4.97 -2.18 20.95
C CYS A 82 -3.60 -1.57 20.64
N ARG A 83 -2.67 -1.67 21.61
CA ARG A 83 -1.30 -1.20 21.41
C ARG A 83 -0.64 -2.00 20.28
N MET A 84 -0.18 -1.29 19.26
CA MET A 84 0.47 -1.91 18.11
C MET A 84 1.92 -2.31 18.42
N PRO A 85 2.42 -3.40 17.82
CA PRO A 85 3.83 -3.78 17.92
C PRO A 85 4.74 -2.70 17.33
N ASN A 86 6.02 -2.73 17.68
CA ASN A 86 7.00 -1.77 17.17
C ASN A 86 7.15 -1.90 15.63
N PRO A 87 6.78 -0.88 14.84
CA PRO A 87 6.81 -0.97 13.38
C PRO A 87 8.24 -0.97 12.84
N LEU A 88 9.23 -0.42 13.55
CA LEU A 88 10.61 -0.48 13.09
C LEU A 88 11.13 -1.93 13.11
N ARG A 89 10.85 -2.69 14.19
CA ARG A 89 11.40 -4.04 14.41
C ARG A 89 10.51 -5.17 13.92
N HIS A 90 9.19 -4.99 13.95
CA HIS A 90 8.22 -6.07 13.69
C HIS A 90 7.36 -5.83 12.44
N ARG A 91 7.69 -4.85 11.58
CA ARG A 91 6.94 -4.55 10.34
C ARG A 91 6.60 -5.76 9.47
N GLN A 92 7.46 -6.78 9.43
CA GLN A 92 7.21 -7.99 8.64
C GLN A 92 6.04 -8.83 9.19
N SER A 93 5.81 -8.78 10.50
CA SER A 93 4.74 -9.51 11.19
C SER A 93 3.39 -8.81 11.16
N PHE A 94 3.31 -7.58 10.64
CA PHE A 94 2.06 -6.82 10.64
C PHE A 94 1.03 -7.50 9.74
N MET A 95 -0.24 -7.43 10.12
CA MET A 95 -1.31 -7.76 9.19
C MET A 95 -1.64 -6.55 8.32
N PHE A 96 -2.45 -6.73 7.27
CA PHE A 96 -2.87 -5.61 6.42
C PHE A 96 -3.60 -4.53 7.21
N SER A 97 -4.44 -4.92 8.17
CA SER A 97 -5.12 -4.00 9.09
C SER A 97 -4.14 -3.14 9.89
N ASP A 98 -3.03 -3.71 10.37
CA ASP A 98 -2.00 -2.97 11.10
C ASP A 98 -1.28 -1.97 10.19
N VAL A 99 -0.99 -2.37 8.94
CA VAL A 99 -0.37 -1.46 7.96
C VAL A 99 -1.29 -0.27 7.67
N LEU A 100 -2.59 -0.50 7.50
CA LEU A 100 -3.55 0.58 7.28
C LEU A 100 -3.68 1.52 8.48
N ARG A 101 -3.62 0.99 9.71
CA ARG A 101 -3.54 1.81 10.93
C ARG A 101 -2.27 2.67 10.94
N LEU A 102 -1.13 2.12 10.50
CA LEU A 102 0.10 2.91 10.37
C LEU A 102 -0.02 4.01 9.34
N VAL A 103 -0.73 3.82 8.22
CA VAL A 103 -0.93 4.88 7.22
C VAL A 103 -1.54 6.14 7.85
N ILE A 104 -2.40 5.98 8.85
CA ILE A 104 -3.01 7.09 9.59
C ILE A 104 -2.00 7.75 10.54
N LEU A 105 -1.20 6.95 11.26
CA LEU A 105 -0.29 7.44 12.30
C LEU A 105 1.03 8.00 11.74
N MET A 106 1.57 7.41 10.68
CA MET A 106 2.89 7.73 10.14
C MET A 106 3.03 9.19 9.72
N PRO A 107 2.10 9.83 8.97
CA PRO A 107 2.22 11.26 8.65
C PRO A 107 2.42 12.15 9.88
N PHE A 108 1.73 11.83 10.98
CA PHE A 108 1.81 12.58 12.23
C PHE A 108 3.13 12.32 12.97
N ILE A 109 3.48 11.05 13.16
CA ILE A 109 4.73 10.66 13.83
C ILE A 109 5.94 11.24 13.09
N LEU A 110 5.96 11.09 11.78
CA LEU A 110 7.05 11.57 10.94
C LEU A 110 7.18 13.09 11.03
N ARG A 111 6.07 13.84 11.06
CA ARG A 111 6.11 15.30 11.26
C ARG A 111 6.72 15.70 12.60
N CYS A 112 6.49 14.93 13.67
CA CYS A 112 7.03 15.21 14.99
C CYS A 112 8.51 14.80 15.14
N VAL A 113 8.91 13.71 14.48
CA VAL A 113 10.22 13.07 14.67
C VAL A 113 11.25 13.55 13.66
N LEU A 114 10.87 13.79 12.39
CA LEU A 114 11.84 14.05 11.34
C LEU A 114 12.48 15.42 11.46
N LYS A 115 13.77 15.38 11.79
CA LYS A 115 14.72 16.47 11.62
C LYS A 115 15.73 16.08 10.53
N PRO A 116 16.47 17.02 9.93
CA PRO A 116 17.43 16.70 8.87
C PRO A 116 18.48 15.64 9.26
N ASN A 117 18.90 15.61 10.53
CA ASN A 117 19.84 14.60 11.07
C ASN A 117 19.21 13.20 11.27
N CYS A 118 17.89 13.08 11.17
CA CYS A 118 17.18 11.80 11.25
C CYS A 118 17.21 11.02 9.92
N ILE A 119 17.61 11.65 8.81
CA ILE A 119 17.73 11.02 7.49
C ILE A 119 19.21 10.75 7.22
N LYS A 120 19.53 9.62 6.58
CA LYS A 120 20.90 9.32 6.14
C LYS A 120 21.43 10.42 5.20
N SER A 121 22.67 10.83 5.43
CA SER A 121 23.25 12.01 4.75
C SER A 121 23.38 11.85 3.23
N ASP A 122 23.62 10.63 2.74
CA ASP A 122 23.69 10.29 1.32
C ASP A 122 22.31 10.42 0.64
N VAL A 123 21.25 9.95 1.30
CA VAL A 123 19.86 10.09 0.82
C VAL A 123 19.46 11.56 0.80
N LEU A 124 19.81 12.30 1.85
CA LEU A 124 19.49 13.72 1.96
C LEU A 124 20.10 14.53 0.81
N LYS A 125 21.38 14.29 0.49
CA LYS A 125 22.08 14.94 -0.63
C LYS A 125 21.41 14.63 -1.98
N LYS A 126 21.15 13.35 -2.26
CA LYS A 126 20.49 12.92 -3.50
C LYS A 126 19.11 13.55 -3.68
N TRP A 127 18.33 13.70 -2.61
CA TRP A 127 17.00 14.33 -2.70
C TRP A 127 17.09 15.84 -2.91
N GLN A 128 18.05 16.52 -2.29
CA GLN A 128 18.29 17.94 -2.51
C GLN A 128 18.68 18.21 -3.97
N GLU A 129 19.54 17.39 -4.54
CA GLU A 129 19.95 17.45 -5.95
C GLU A 129 18.77 17.22 -6.91
N ASN A 130 17.90 16.24 -6.63
CA ASN A 130 16.84 15.83 -7.55
C ASN A 130 15.54 16.64 -7.45
N SER A 131 15.20 17.18 -6.27
CA SER A 131 13.85 17.70 -6.00
C SER A 131 13.79 19.18 -5.65
N GLY A 132 14.90 19.81 -5.21
CA GLY A 132 14.93 21.18 -4.70
C GLY A 132 14.04 21.46 -3.46
N LYS A 133 13.25 20.48 -3.00
CA LYS A 133 12.34 20.55 -1.86
C LYS A 133 12.98 19.96 -0.61
N LYS A 134 12.48 20.36 0.57
CA LYS A 134 12.95 19.82 1.85
C LYS A 134 12.55 18.34 1.98
N PRO A 135 13.51 17.41 2.12
CA PRO A 135 13.29 15.96 2.20
C PRO A 135 12.17 15.52 3.15
N VAL A 136 12.16 16.10 4.35
CA VAL A 136 11.18 15.81 5.40
C VAL A 136 9.74 16.11 4.94
N THR A 137 9.54 17.24 4.26
CA THR A 137 8.20 17.64 3.79
C THR A 137 7.70 16.74 2.67
N GLN A 138 8.60 16.26 1.81
CA GLN A 138 8.24 15.32 0.75
C GLN A 138 7.81 13.97 1.34
N LEU A 139 8.59 13.43 2.28
CA LEU A 139 8.24 12.16 2.92
C LEU A 139 6.88 12.22 3.64
N CYS A 140 6.61 13.30 4.37
CA CYS A 140 5.29 13.51 4.99
C CYS A 140 4.17 13.61 3.94
N SER A 141 4.43 14.26 2.80
CA SER A 141 3.45 14.37 1.72
C SER A 141 3.15 13.03 1.04
N LEU A 142 4.15 12.16 0.86
CA LEU A 142 3.96 10.82 0.31
C LEU A 142 3.02 10.00 1.20
N TRP A 143 3.26 10.01 2.50
CA TRP A 143 2.37 9.36 3.47
C TRP A 143 0.97 9.96 3.50
N THR A 144 0.85 11.27 3.30
CA THR A 144 -0.46 11.94 3.23
C THR A 144 -1.24 11.55 1.97
N THR A 145 -0.56 11.28 0.85
CA THR A 145 -1.18 10.80 -0.38
C THR A 145 -1.68 9.36 -0.24
N GLU A 146 -0.90 8.47 0.40
CA GLU A 146 -1.34 7.08 0.62
C GLU A 146 -2.50 6.96 1.63
N ALA A 147 -2.70 7.97 2.47
CA ALA A 147 -3.80 8.00 3.44
C ALA A 147 -5.14 8.49 2.86
N LYS A 148 -5.16 9.01 1.62
CA LYS A 148 -6.35 9.49 0.93
C LYS A 148 -6.92 8.41 0.00
#